data_AF-A0A3N4LI96-F1
#
_entry.id   AF-A0A3N4LI96-F1
#
_cell.length_a   1.000
_cell.length_b   1.000
_cell.length_c   1.000
_cell.angle_alpha   90.00
_cell.angle_beta   90.00
_cell.angle_gamma   90.00
#
_symmetry.space_group_name_H-M   'P 1'
#
loop_
_entity.id
_entity.type
_entity.pdbx_description
1 polymer ?
#
loop_
_entity_poly.entity_id
_entity_poly.type
_entity_poly.pdbx_seq_one_letter_code
_entity_poly.pdbx_strand_id
1 'polypeptide(L)'
;MWVWFHVIDIPHAGENDVLDTSLINYSCAGPLLRFSFLYHKLSPRETEAICRIAVDQALLEAAAIISGAAEDWGNAIAIPNATPENPQKPPRHRPSCALSATQERANCQIRQSSGIKEVVYTGRIDYALALRDPVTQHLTSYLILVQAKRESEFDKARVQVLDYAACIWEARKQKGARLDCTTYGLATDGLRWQLIVIDHDGVVKDGKLLDATLNGWVDVLQMLVAVLKRARQLQTPDNSPKKAKAFVPCHHYA
;
A
#
# COMPACT_ATOMS: atom_id res chain seq x y z
N MET A 1 -26.15 25.53 4.17
CA MET A 1 -24.76 25.09 4.41
C MET A 1 -24.84 23.67 4.94
N TRP A 2 -24.67 22.68 4.08
CA TRP A 2 -24.70 21.26 4.46
C TRP A 2 -23.58 20.60 3.67
N VAL A 3 -22.51 20.21 4.36
CA VAL A 3 -21.47 19.37 3.77
C VAL A 3 -21.51 18.05 4.51
N TRP A 4 -22.05 17.05 3.84
CA TRP A 4 -21.95 15.65 4.25
C TRP A 4 -20.57 15.14 3.84
N PHE A 5 -19.73 14.77 4.80
CA PHE A 5 -18.48 14.04 4.56
C PHE A 5 -18.59 12.65 5.19
N HIS A 6 -19.00 11.68 4.40
CA HIS A 6 -18.76 10.28 4.64
C HIS A 6 -18.32 9.66 3.32
N VAL A 7 -17.06 9.25 3.21
CA VAL A 7 -16.63 8.02 2.51
C VAL A 7 -15.24 7.63 3.03
N ILE A 8 -15.16 6.62 3.90
CA ILE A 8 -14.27 5.49 3.61
C ILE A 8 -15.21 4.37 3.20
N ASP A 9 -15.26 4.08 1.91
CA ASP A 9 -15.67 2.77 1.41
C ASP A 9 -14.59 2.34 0.43
N ILE A 10 -13.62 1.59 0.95
CA ILE A 10 -12.87 0.62 0.16
C ILE A 10 -13.25 -0.71 0.82
N PRO A 11 -14.37 -1.34 0.38
CA PRO A 11 -14.46 -1.94 -0.94
C PRO A 11 -15.76 -1.66 -1.73
N HIS A 12 -15.81 -2.05 -3.01
CA HIS A 12 -17.09 -2.17 -3.73
C HIS A 12 -17.98 -3.23 -3.07
N ALA A 13 -19.31 -3.04 -3.13
CA ALA A 13 -20.30 -3.98 -2.61
C ALA A 13 -19.95 -5.45 -2.98
N GLY A 14 -19.55 -6.23 -1.98
CA GLY A 14 -19.16 -7.65 -2.12
C GLY A 14 -17.76 -8.03 -1.62
N GLU A 15 -16.86 -7.07 -1.31
CA GLU A 15 -15.44 -7.35 -0.99
C GLU A 15 -15.08 -7.32 0.52
N ASN A 16 -16.05 -7.12 1.43
CA ASN A 16 -15.81 -7.22 2.88
C ASN A 16 -15.50 -8.66 3.35
N ASP A 17 -15.76 -9.67 2.51
CA ASP A 17 -15.34 -11.06 2.75
C ASP A 17 -13.82 -11.29 2.57
N VAL A 18 -13.03 -10.26 2.25
CA VAL A 18 -11.61 -10.38 1.83
C VAL A 18 -10.60 -9.87 2.86
N LEU A 19 -11.03 -9.17 3.92
CA LEU A 19 -10.13 -8.80 5.03
C LEU A 19 -10.17 -9.88 6.10
N ASP A 20 -9.03 -10.55 6.33
CA ASP A 20 -8.87 -11.46 7.46
C ASP A 20 -8.75 -10.64 8.74
N THR A 21 -9.91 -10.21 9.25
CA THR A 21 -10.02 -9.42 10.48
C THR A 21 -9.48 -10.17 11.68
N SER A 22 -9.52 -11.50 11.67
CA SER A 22 -8.96 -12.34 12.74
C SER A 22 -7.43 -12.24 12.78
N LEU A 23 -6.78 -12.32 11.61
CA LEU A 23 -5.33 -12.19 11.48
C LEU A 23 -4.86 -10.76 11.78
N ILE A 24 -5.60 -9.75 11.32
CA ILE A 24 -5.32 -8.34 11.63
C ILE A 24 -5.41 -8.11 13.15
N ASN A 25 -6.48 -8.60 13.79
CA ASN A 25 -6.65 -8.47 15.23
C ASN A 25 -5.54 -9.22 15.99
N TYR A 26 -5.10 -10.38 15.52
CA TYR A 26 -3.98 -11.12 16.10
C TYR A 26 -2.66 -10.33 16.02
N SER A 27 -2.30 -9.81 14.83
CA SER A 27 -1.12 -8.95 14.65
C SER A 27 -1.18 -7.74 15.59
N CYS A 28 -2.35 -7.12 15.72
CA CYS A 28 -2.58 -5.99 16.62
C CYS A 28 -2.45 -6.36 18.11
N ALA A 29 -2.94 -7.52 18.54
CA ALA A 29 -2.97 -7.93 19.94
C ALA A 29 -1.61 -8.39 20.50
N GLY A 30 -0.64 -8.74 19.63
CA GLY A 30 0.68 -9.24 20.04
C GLY A 30 1.81 -8.22 19.82
N PRO A 31 2.58 -8.32 18.73
CA PRO A 31 3.76 -7.47 18.47
C PRO A 31 3.42 -5.98 18.39
N LEU A 32 2.32 -5.61 17.74
CA LEU A 32 1.93 -4.21 17.56
C LEU A 32 1.46 -3.53 18.84
N LEU A 33 0.79 -4.24 19.75
CA LEU A 33 0.43 -3.70 21.07
C LEU A 33 1.69 -3.40 21.89
N ARG A 34 2.66 -4.33 21.88
CA ARG A 34 3.95 -4.14 22.56
C ARG A 34 4.74 -3.01 21.94
N PHE A 35 4.77 -2.95 20.62
CA PHE A 35 5.37 -1.85 19.88
C PHE A 35 4.71 -0.52 20.25
N SER A 36 3.39 -0.41 20.15
CA SER A 36 2.63 0.80 20.47
C SER A 36 2.91 1.29 21.89
N PHE A 37 2.95 0.37 22.87
CA PHE A 37 3.30 0.69 24.24
C PHE A 37 4.71 1.30 24.35
N LEU A 38 5.73 0.62 23.81
CA LEU A 38 7.12 1.08 23.86
C LEU A 38 7.31 2.38 23.07
N TYR A 39 6.67 2.45 21.90
CA TYR A 39 6.70 3.58 20.99
C TYR A 39 6.15 4.84 21.64
N HIS A 40 4.99 4.73 22.28
CA HIS A 40 4.34 5.85 22.94
C HIS A 40 5.04 6.27 24.24
N LYS A 41 5.63 5.33 24.99
CA LYS A 41 6.19 5.61 26.32
C LYS A 41 7.67 5.96 26.35
N LEU A 42 8.47 5.48 25.40
CA LEU A 42 9.93 5.52 25.53
C LEU A 42 10.62 6.44 24.53
N SER A 43 9.92 6.93 23.51
CA SER A 43 10.54 7.62 22.38
C SER A 43 10.07 9.07 22.29
N PRO A 44 10.93 10.08 22.51
CA PRO A 44 10.57 11.48 22.29
C PRO A 44 10.28 11.71 20.81
N ARG A 45 8.99 11.88 20.46
CA ARG A 45 8.47 11.94 19.07
C ARG A 45 8.88 13.19 18.28
N GLU A 46 9.89 13.90 18.75
CA GLU A 46 10.43 15.11 18.16
C GLU A 46 11.26 14.83 16.90
N THR A 47 11.66 13.56 16.68
CA THR A 47 12.51 13.15 15.56
C THR A 47 11.75 12.31 14.53
N GLU A 48 12.06 12.56 13.25
CA GLU A 48 11.54 11.80 12.12
C GLU A 48 11.95 10.32 12.17
N ALA A 49 13.12 10.02 12.77
CA ALA A 49 13.61 8.65 12.93
C ALA A 49 12.64 7.77 13.74
N ILE A 50 12.00 8.33 14.77
CA ILE A 50 11.02 7.60 15.57
C ILE A 50 9.76 7.35 14.75
N CYS A 51 9.23 8.36 14.03
CA CYS A 51 8.08 8.19 13.13
C CYS A 51 8.28 7.02 12.14
N ARG A 52 9.50 6.89 11.60
CA ARG A 52 9.89 5.86 10.65
C ARG A 52 9.81 4.43 11.20
N ILE A 53 10.10 4.21 12.48
CA ILE A 53 9.97 2.86 13.09
C ILE A 53 8.51 2.39 13.07
N ALA A 54 7.56 3.29 13.34
CA ALA A 54 6.13 2.97 13.28
C ALA A 54 5.69 2.63 11.84
N VAL A 55 6.28 3.29 10.85
CA VAL A 55 6.08 2.97 9.43
C VAL A 55 6.63 1.61 9.07
N ASP A 56 7.87 1.31 9.46
CA ASP A 56 8.49 0.00 9.21
C ASP A 56 7.61 -1.13 9.74
N GLN A 57 7.18 -1.04 11.00
CA GLN A 57 6.33 -2.04 11.62
C GLN A 57 4.98 -2.19 10.88
N ALA A 58 4.30 -1.08 10.59
CA ALA A 58 2.99 -1.12 9.92
C ALA A 58 3.07 -1.75 8.52
N LEU A 59 4.10 -1.39 7.75
CA LEU A 59 4.30 -1.87 6.39
C LEU A 59 4.73 -3.35 6.36
N LEU A 60 5.61 -3.76 7.28
CA LEU A 60 6.03 -5.16 7.41
C LEU A 60 4.85 -6.07 7.78
N GLU A 61 4.03 -5.66 8.75
CA GLU A 61 2.84 -6.41 9.16
C GLU A 61 1.82 -6.50 8.03
N ALA A 62 1.51 -5.38 7.36
CA ALA A 62 0.61 -5.38 6.21
C ALA A 62 1.12 -6.27 5.06
N ALA A 63 2.43 -6.26 4.77
CA ALA A 63 3.03 -7.13 3.77
C ALA A 63 3.02 -8.60 4.18
N ALA A 64 3.26 -8.91 5.46
CA ALA A 64 3.17 -10.27 6.01
C ALA A 64 1.75 -10.82 5.90
N ILE A 65 0.73 -10.00 6.16
CA ILE A 65 -0.69 -10.37 5.99
C ILE A 65 -0.99 -10.66 4.51
N ILE A 66 -0.59 -9.77 3.59
CA ILE A 66 -0.91 -9.91 2.16
C ILE A 66 -0.17 -11.07 1.49
N SER A 67 1.03 -11.40 1.97
CA SER A 67 1.81 -12.55 1.48
C SER A 67 1.35 -13.88 2.08
N GLY A 68 0.51 -13.85 3.12
CA GLY A 68 0.13 -15.02 3.93
C GLY A 68 1.23 -15.47 4.91
N ALA A 69 2.36 -14.77 4.99
CA ALA A 69 3.44 -15.09 5.93
C ALA A 69 2.97 -14.99 7.39
N ALA A 70 2.03 -14.10 7.70
CA ALA A 70 1.47 -13.97 9.04
C ALA A 70 0.67 -15.23 9.47
N GLU A 71 -0.07 -15.87 8.55
CA GLU A 71 -0.73 -17.17 8.81
C GLU A 71 0.31 -18.25 9.09
N ASP A 72 1.38 -18.29 8.29
CA ASP A 72 2.45 -19.28 8.42
C ASP A 72 3.15 -19.15 9.79
N TRP A 73 3.36 -17.91 10.25
CA TRP A 73 3.91 -17.61 11.58
C TRP A 73 2.94 -17.99 12.71
N GLY A 74 1.65 -17.66 12.59
CA GLY A 74 0.64 -18.05 13.56
C GLY A 74 0.56 -19.57 13.72
N ASN A 75 0.58 -20.29 12.61
CA ASN A 75 0.61 -21.75 12.58
C ASN A 75 1.88 -22.31 13.23
N ALA A 76 3.06 -21.73 12.97
CA ALA A 76 4.32 -22.15 13.57
C ALA A 76 4.34 -21.98 15.10
N ILE A 77 3.72 -20.92 15.63
CA ILE A 77 3.62 -20.68 17.08
C ILE A 77 2.59 -21.62 17.72
N ALA A 78 1.50 -21.93 17.02
CA ALA A 78 0.40 -22.74 17.54
C ALA A 78 0.75 -24.23 17.68
N ILE A 79 1.78 -24.73 16.98
CA ILE A 79 2.22 -26.13 17.06
C ILE A 79 3.26 -26.26 18.20
N PRO A 80 2.89 -26.85 19.35
CA PRO A 80 3.84 -27.09 20.44
C PRO A 80 4.86 -28.12 19.93
N ASN A 81 6.15 -27.79 20.00
CA ASN A 81 7.30 -28.59 19.52
C ASN A 81 7.65 -28.50 18.03
N ALA A 82 7.20 -27.46 17.30
CA ALA A 82 7.79 -27.16 15.99
C ALA A 82 9.28 -26.83 16.17
N THR A 83 10.17 -27.78 15.85
CA THR A 83 11.62 -27.55 15.82
C THR A 83 12.04 -26.97 14.47
N PRO A 84 13.07 -26.10 14.41
CA PRO A 84 13.59 -25.55 13.16
C PRO A 84 14.04 -26.60 12.13
N GLU A 85 14.23 -27.84 12.58
CA GLU A 85 14.80 -28.94 11.80
C GLU A 85 13.79 -29.66 10.90
N ASN A 86 12.48 -29.45 11.09
CA ASN A 86 11.45 -30.07 10.26
C ASN A 86 10.37 -29.08 9.80
N PRO A 87 10.74 -28.03 9.03
CA PRO A 87 9.76 -27.10 8.51
C PRO A 87 8.83 -27.85 7.55
N GLN A 88 7.55 -27.94 7.89
CA GLN A 88 6.53 -28.35 6.93
C GLN A 88 6.68 -27.47 5.68
N LYS A 89 6.86 -28.10 4.52
CA LYS A 89 7.02 -27.35 3.26
C LYS A 89 5.84 -26.41 3.10
N PRO A 90 6.06 -25.08 2.99
CA PRO A 90 4.97 -24.15 2.77
C PRO A 90 4.27 -24.51 1.45
N PRO A 91 2.94 -24.29 1.35
CA PRO A 91 2.17 -24.58 0.14
C PRO A 91 2.81 -23.89 -1.08
N ARG A 92 3.05 -24.68 -2.14
CA ARG A 92 4.01 -24.40 -3.24
C ARG A 92 3.68 -23.25 -4.21
N HIS A 93 2.64 -22.44 -4.00
CA HIS A 93 2.20 -21.46 -5.01
C HIS A 93 1.69 -20.13 -4.42
N ARG A 94 2.49 -19.47 -3.56
CA ARG A 94 2.17 -18.08 -3.18
C ARG A 94 3.03 -17.09 -3.99
N PRO A 95 2.42 -16.11 -4.69
CA PRO A 95 3.16 -15.07 -5.39
C PRO A 95 3.95 -14.21 -4.41
N SER A 96 5.26 -14.06 -4.66
CA SER A 96 6.17 -13.28 -3.82
C SER A 96 5.86 -11.78 -3.92
N CYS A 97 5.47 -11.18 -2.80
CA CYS A 97 5.41 -9.72 -2.64
C CYS A 97 6.72 -9.29 -1.97
N ALA A 98 7.58 -8.59 -2.71
CA ALA A 98 8.83 -8.07 -2.15
C ALA A 98 8.57 -6.70 -1.52
N LEU A 99 8.69 -6.60 -0.19
CA LEU A 99 8.84 -5.30 0.46
C LEU A 99 10.22 -4.78 0.10
N SER A 100 10.28 -3.62 -0.55
CA SER A 100 11.52 -2.96 -0.90
C SER A 100 11.45 -1.54 -0.37
N ALA A 101 12.13 -1.26 0.75
CA ALA A 101 12.39 0.12 1.15
C ALA A 101 13.42 0.70 0.17
N THR A 102 12.98 1.04 -1.04
CA THR A 102 13.87 1.60 -2.06
C THR A 102 13.86 3.11 -2.01
N GLN A 103 15.06 3.68 -1.94
CA GLN A 103 15.32 5.07 -2.22
C GLN A 103 15.12 5.29 -3.72
N GLU A 104 13.96 5.82 -4.11
CA GLU A 104 13.67 6.09 -5.52
C GLU A 104 13.58 7.58 -5.78
N ARG A 105 14.23 8.00 -6.86
CA ARG A 105 14.15 9.36 -7.40
C ARG A 105 13.01 9.37 -8.40
N ALA A 106 11.89 10.00 -8.03
CA ALA A 106 10.87 10.34 -9.01
C ALA A 106 11.32 11.61 -9.75
N ASN A 107 11.37 11.54 -11.08
CA ASN A 107 11.52 12.70 -11.95
C ASN A 107 10.15 12.95 -12.60
N CYS A 108 9.60 14.15 -12.44
CA CYS A 108 8.38 14.56 -13.14
C CYS A 108 8.62 15.83 -13.94
N GLN A 109 8.06 15.86 -15.14
CA GLN A 109 8.01 17.03 -16.02
C GLN A 109 6.58 17.56 -16.02
N ILE A 110 6.38 18.81 -15.58
CA ILE A 110 5.07 19.47 -15.64
C ILE A 110 5.07 20.49 -16.79
N ARG A 111 4.05 20.43 -17.66
CA ARG A 111 3.81 21.44 -18.70
C ARG A 111 2.96 22.57 -18.12
N GLN A 112 3.44 23.82 -18.19
CA GLN A 112 2.66 25.00 -17.81
C GLN A 112 2.08 25.71 -19.04
N SER A 113 0.95 26.39 -18.86
CA SER A 113 0.17 27.05 -19.92
C SER A 113 0.82 28.31 -20.52
N SER A 114 1.84 28.88 -19.88
CA SER A 114 2.57 30.07 -20.34
C SER A 114 3.83 29.76 -21.17
N GLY A 115 4.02 28.50 -21.59
CA GLY A 115 5.19 28.00 -22.33
C GLY A 115 5.72 26.70 -21.71
N ILE A 116 6.41 25.89 -22.51
CA ILE A 116 7.04 24.64 -22.02
C ILE A 116 8.29 25.03 -21.22
N LYS A 117 8.12 25.36 -19.94
CA LYS A 117 9.23 25.35 -18.98
C LYS A 117 9.24 23.98 -18.32
N GLU A 118 10.22 23.17 -18.70
CA GLU A 118 10.44 21.87 -18.06
C GLU A 118 10.89 22.11 -16.61
N VAL A 119 9.98 21.89 -15.66
CA VAL A 119 10.32 21.85 -14.25
C VAL A 119 10.56 20.40 -13.89
N VAL A 120 11.81 20.07 -13.59
CA VAL A 120 12.19 18.74 -13.11
C VAL A 120 12.04 18.74 -11.59
N TYR A 121 11.02 18.04 -11.10
CA TYR A 121 10.90 17.74 -9.68
C TYR A 121 11.81 16.57 -9.35
N THR A 122 12.73 16.77 -8.40
CA THR A 122 13.54 15.70 -7.84
C THR A 122 13.28 15.61 -6.35
N GLY A 123 13.21 14.38 -5.86
CA GLY A 123 12.99 14.14 -4.45
C GLY A 123 13.26 12.70 -4.08
N ARG A 124 13.19 12.43 -2.78
CA ARG A 124 13.33 11.10 -2.19
C ARG A 124 12.14 10.89 -1.29
N ILE A 125 11.34 9.89 -1.62
CA ILE A 125 10.30 9.41 -0.73
C ILE A 125 10.92 8.61 0.43
N ASP A 126 10.29 8.65 1.60
CA ASP A 126 10.76 7.87 2.75
C ASP A 126 10.58 6.37 2.51
N TYR A 127 9.39 5.96 2.06
CA TYR A 127 9.09 4.57 1.74
C TYR A 127 8.22 4.44 0.50
N ALA A 128 8.38 3.31 -0.18
CA ALA A 128 7.45 2.84 -1.19
C ALA A 128 7.30 1.32 -1.06
N LEU A 129 6.09 0.80 -1.25
CA LEU A 129 5.92 -0.62 -1.55
C LEU A 129 5.72 -0.76 -3.05
N ALA A 130 6.34 -1.76 -3.65
CA ALA A 130 6.22 -2.00 -5.08
C ALA A 130 6.18 -3.49 -5.41
N LEU A 131 5.55 -3.81 -6.52
CA LEU A 131 5.67 -5.13 -7.15
C LEU A 131 7.04 -5.26 -7.80
N ARG A 132 7.56 -6.49 -7.73
CA ARG A 132 8.82 -6.88 -8.35
C ARG A 132 8.54 -7.92 -9.42
N ASP A 133 9.18 -7.75 -10.58
CA ASP A 133 9.18 -8.79 -11.61
C ASP A 133 9.97 -10.01 -11.10
N PRO A 134 9.39 -11.21 -11.09
CA PRO A 134 10.03 -12.38 -10.50
C PRO A 134 11.29 -12.83 -11.27
N VAL A 135 11.40 -12.49 -12.56
CA VAL A 135 12.51 -12.91 -13.42
C VAL A 135 13.66 -11.91 -13.34
N THR A 136 13.37 -10.63 -13.58
CA THR A 136 14.38 -9.57 -13.66
C THR A 136 14.69 -8.93 -12.32
N GLN A 137 13.85 -9.17 -11.31
CA GLN A 137 13.90 -8.52 -10.01
C GLN A 137 13.76 -6.99 -10.09
N HIS A 138 13.37 -6.40 -11.23
CA HIS A 138 13.10 -4.98 -11.33
C HIS A 138 11.75 -4.61 -10.72
N LEU A 139 11.66 -3.40 -10.19
CA LEU A 139 10.40 -2.86 -9.67
C LEU A 139 9.51 -2.45 -10.84
N THR A 140 8.27 -2.94 -10.83
CA THR A 140 7.33 -2.77 -11.95
C THR A 140 6.20 -1.81 -11.63
N SER A 141 5.76 -1.75 -10.37
CA SER A 141 4.59 -0.97 -9.95
C SER A 141 4.64 -0.58 -8.48
N TYR A 142 4.68 0.71 -8.16
CA TYR A 142 4.41 1.17 -6.79
C TYR A 142 2.96 0.87 -6.39
N LEU A 143 2.78 0.24 -5.24
CA LEU A 143 1.49 -0.03 -4.61
C LEU A 143 1.05 1.15 -3.74
N ILE A 144 1.96 1.64 -2.90
CA ILE A 144 1.74 2.80 -2.02
C ILE A 144 3.05 3.56 -1.81
N LEU A 145 2.92 4.88 -1.70
CA LEU A 145 3.98 5.83 -1.40
C LEU A 145 3.77 6.33 0.03
N VAL A 146 4.79 6.35 0.89
CA VAL A 146 4.64 6.82 2.28
C VAL A 146 5.66 7.90 2.60
N GLN A 147 5.17 9.01 3.14
CA GLN A 147 5.99 10.08 3.69
C GLN A 147 5.76 10.18 5.20
N ALA A 148 6.84 10.12 5.96
CA ALA A 148 6.83 10.27 7.40
C ALA A 148 7.47 11.60 7.79
N LYS A 149 6.82 12.35 8.69
CA LYS A 149 7.40 13.55 9.30
C LYS A 149 7.17 13.54 10.80
N ARG A 150 7.92 14.37 11.52
CA ARG A 150 7.59 14.65 12.93
C ARG A 150 6.21 15.29 13.03
N GLU A 151 5.61 15.21 14.21
CA GLU A 151 4.24 15.63 14.46
C GLU A 151 3.92 17.07 14.02
N SER A 152 4.84 18.01 14.30
CA SER A 152 4.69 19.43 13.90
C SER A 152 4.78 19.67 12.39
N GLU A 153 5.11 18.65 11.60
CA GLU A 153 5.34 18.72 10.17
C GLU A 153 4.47 17.72 9.39
N PHE A 154 3.41 17.20 9.99
CA PHE A 154 2.47 16.28 9.34
C PHE A 154 1.93 16.83 8.01
N ASP A 155 1.57 18.11 7.96
CA ASP A 155 1.10 18.75 6.72
C ASP A 155 2.17 18.75 5.62
N LYS A 156 3.45 18.84 5.99
CA LYS A 156 4.55 18.70 5.02
C LYS A 156 4.63 17.29 4.47
N ALA A 157 4.38 16.26 5.30
CA ALA A 157 4.30 14.88 4.82
C ALA A 157 3.16 14.73 3.79
N ARG A 158 2.00 15.33 4.08
CA ARG A 158 0.84 15.31 3.20
C ARG A 158 1.11 15.94 1.84
N VAL A 159 1.69 17.14 1.82
CA VAL A 159 2.04 17.82 0.55
C VAL A 159 3.08 17.01 -0.22
N GLN A 160 4.15 16.56 0.44
CA GLN A 160 5.22 15.81 -0.24
C GLN A 160 4.73 14.48 -0.83
N VAL A 161 3.89 13.73 -0.12
CA VAL A 161 3.39 12.46 -0.65
C VAL A 161 2.40 12.69 -1.80
N LEU A 162 1.62 13.77 -1.78
CA LEU A 162 0.77 14.18 -2.89
C LEU A 162 1.61 14.53 -4.13
N ASP A 163 2.69 15.28 -3.96
CA ASP A 163 3.61 15.62 -5.06
C ASP A 163 4.18 14.35 -5.70
N TYR A 164 4.69 13.40 -4.90
CA TYR A 164 5.18 12.13 -5.43
C TYR A 164 4.07 11.31 -6.11
N ALA A 165 2.87 11.24 -5.52
CA ALA A 165 1.75 10.52 -6.10
C ALA A 165 1.34 11.12 -7.46
N ALA A 166 1.32 12.45 -7.59
CA ALA A 166 1.02 13.14 -8.84
C ALA A 166 2.07 12.84 -9.92
N CYS A 167 3.36 12.83 -9.53
CA CYS A 167 4.46 12.46 -10.43
C CYS A 167 4.28 11.04 -11.01
N ILE A 168 3.96 10.08 -10.14
CA ILE A 168 3.77 8.68 -10.54
C ILE A 168 2.49 8.50 -11.37
N TRP A 169 1.40 9.18 -10.99
CA TRP A 169 0.15 9.17 -11.73
C TRP A 169 0.34 9.68 -13.15
N GLU A 170 1.00 10.83 -13.32
CA GLU A 170 1.27 11.42 -14.63
C GLU A 170 2.16 10.50 -15.49
N ALA A 171 3.22 9.93 -14.91
CA ALA A 171 4.08 8.98 -15.60
C ALA A 171 3.32 7.72 -16.07
N ARG A 172 2.34 7.24 -15.27
CA ARG A 172 1.46 6.13 -15.66
C ARG A 172 0.54 6.52 -16.81
N LYS A 173 -0.06 7.71 -16.74
CA LYS A 173 -0.97 8.23 -17.78
C LYS A 173 -0.24 8.38 -19.10
N GLN A 174 0.96 8.97 -19.09
CA GLN A 174 1.80 9.17 -20.27
C GLN A 174 2.25 7.86 -20.92
N LYS A 175 2.56 6.84 -20.11
CA LYS A 175 2.98 5.52 -20.63
C LYS A 175 1.83 4.81 -21.37
N GLY A 176 0.57 5.10 -21.04
CA GLY A 176 -0.63 4.56 -21.71
C GLY A 176 -0.83 3.04 -21.64
N ALA A 177 0.10 2.31 -21.00
CA ALA A 177 0.10 0.85 -20.96
C ALA A 177 -0.80 0.26 -19.87
N ARG A 178 -1.44 1.09 -19.03
CA ARG A 178 -2.30 0.65 -17.92
C ARG A 178 -3.72 1.16 -18.11
N LEU A 179 -4.68 0.29 -17.80
CA LEU A 179 -6.10 0.63 -17.76
C LEU A 179 -6.41 1.57 -16.59
N ASP A 180 -5.64 1.49 -15.50
CA ASP A 180 -5.83 2.29 -14.30
C ASP A 180 -4.53 3.00 -13.87
N CYS A 181 -4.60 4.32 -13.69
CA CYS A 181 -3.49 5.17 -13.25
C CYS A 181 -3.54 5.52 -11.75
N THR A 182 -4.55 5.02 -11.02
CA THR A 182 -4.80 5.31 -9.62
C THR A 182 -3.55 5.10 -8.78
N THR A 183 -3.18 6.12 -8.01
CA THR A 183 -1.96 6.16 -7.22
C THR A 183 -2.29 6.46 -5.76
N TYR A 184 -1.72 5.68 -4.85
CA TYR A 184 -1.95 5.78 -3.41
C TYR A 184 -0.72 6.39 -2.73
N GLY A 185 -0.95 7.42 -1.92
CA GLY A 185 0.00 8.04 -1.02
C GLY A 185 -0.47 7.96 0.43
N LEU A 186 0.46 8.01 1.38
CA LEU A 186 0.18 7.95 2.81
C LEU A 186 1.07 8.95 3.55
N ALA A 187 0.45 9.88 4.27
CA ALA A 187 1.13 10.81 5.15
C ALA A 187 1.02 10.32 6.60
N THR A 188 2.12 10.38 7.34
CA THR A 188 2.14 9.92 8.73
C THR A 188 3.15 10.65 9.60
N ASP A 189 2.86 10.72 10.91
CA ASP A 189 3.83 11.06 11.95
C ASP A 189 4.10 9.91 12.93
N GLY A 190 3.73 8.69 12.53
CA GLY A 190 3.78 7.48 13.33
C GLY A 190 2.56 7.26 14.23
N LEU A 191 1.75 8.30 14.51
CA LEU A 191 0.46 8.15 15.20
C LEU A 191 -0.72 8.59 14.34
N ARG A 192 -0.61 9.72 13.64
CA ARG A 192 -1.61 10.15 12.68
C ARG A 192 -1.30 9.57 11.32
N TRP A 193 -2.32 9.06 10.64
CA TRP A 193 -2.19 8.43 9.33
C TRP A 193 -3.30 8.93 8.40
N GLN A 194 -2.93 9.45 7.23
CA GLN A 194 -3.89 9.89 6.24
C GLN A 194 -3.55 9.36 4.86
N LEU A 195 -4.47 8.56 4.33
CA LEU A 195 -4.42 8.09 2.95
C LEU A 195 -4.73 9.25 2.01
N ILE A 196 -4.01 9.32 0.90
CA ILE A 196 -4.28 10.22 -0.22
C ILE A 196 -4.37 9.35 -1.46
N VAL A 197 -5.39 9.59 -2.29
CA VAL A 197 -5.60 8.85 -3.53
C VAL A 197 -5.73 9.84 -4.66
N ILE A 198 -4.99 9.61 -5.74
CA ILE A 198 -5.26 10.23 -7.04
C ILE A 198 -5.91 9.15 -7.88
N ASP A 199 -7.20 9.28 -8.20
CA ASP A 199 -7.93 8.29 -8.98
C ASP A 199 -7.54 8.30 -10.47
N HIS A 200 -8.12 7.40 -11.27
CA HIS A 200 -7.82 7.30 -12.70
C HIS A 200 -7.98 8.62 -13.46
N ASP A 201 -8.95 9.45 -13.04
CA ASP A 201 -9.30 10.72 -13.69
C ASP A 201 -8.45 11.90 -13.18
N GLY A 202 -7.54 11.64 -12.24
CA GLY A 202 -6.65 12.65 -11.66
C GLY A 202 -7.27 13.42 -10.50
N VAL A 203 -8.42 12.96 -9.98
CA VAL A 203 -9.07 13.62 -8.84
C VAL A 203 -8.38 13.18 -7.56
N VAL A 204 -7.93 14.16 -6.78
CA VAL A 204 -7.32 13.95 -5.46
C VAL A 204 -8.42 13.74 -4.42
N LYS A 205 -8.29 12.68 -3.63
CA LYS A 205 -9.19 12.34 -2.51
C LYS A 205 -8.37 12.09 -1.26
N ASP A 206 -8.76 12.73 -0.17
CA ASP A 206 -8.20 12.46 1.15
C ASP A 206 -9.05 11.41 1.86
N GLY A 207 -8.39 10.41 2.43
CA GLY A 207 -9.00 9.49 3.38
C GLY A 207 -9.20 10.13 4.75
N LYS A 208 -9.94 9.43 5.61
CA LYS A 208 -10.07 9.79 7.03
C LYS A 208 -8.70 9.83 7.68
N LEU A 209 -8.48 10.84 8.53
CA LEU A 209 -7.34 10.88 9.43
C LEU A 209 -7.54 9.81 10.52
N LEU A 210 -6.68 8.80 10.52
CA LEU A 210 -6.66 7.74 11.53
C LEU A 210 -5.66 8.11 12.62
N ASP A 211 -6.02 7.79 13.86
CA ASP A 211 -5.18 7.99 15.03
C ASP A 211 -4.82 6.62 15.61
N ALA A 212 -3.54 6.26 15.55
CA ALA A 212 -3.00 5.00 16.03
C ALA A 212 -2.74 4.99 17.55
N THR A 213 -3.18 6.01 18.29
CA THR A 213 -3.20 5.95 19.74
C THR A 213 -4.18 4.86 20.22
N LEU A 214 -3.83 4.23 21.34
CA LEU A 214 -4.63 3.15 21.94
C LEU A 214 -4.88 1.99 20.95
N ASN A 215 -6.13 1.83 20.50
CA ASN A 215 -6.59 0.71 19.67
C ASN A 215 -6.65 1.03 18.17
N GLY A 216 -6.30 2.25 17.74
CA GLY A 216 -6.43 2.66 16.34
C GLY A 216 -5.43 2.01 15.37
N TRP A 217 -4.47 1.22 15.89
CA TRP A 217 -3.59 0.40 15.06
C TRP A 217 -4.34 -0.62 14.20
N VAL A 218 -5.47 -1.14 14.68
CA VAL A 218 -6.33 -2.04 13.91
C VAL A 218 -6.83 -1.33 12.65
N ASP A 219 -7.32 -0.09 12.80
CA ASP A 219 -7.82 0.70 11.68
C ASP A 219 -6.71 1.03 10.67
N VAL A 220 -5.51 1.36 11.16
CA VAL A 220 -4.34 1.62 10.32
C VAL A 220 -3.95 0.38 9.52
N LEU A 221 -3.87 -0.80 10.16
CA LEU A 221 -3.56 -2.04 9.45
C LEU A 221 -4.64 -2.44 8.46
N GLN A 222 -5.92 -2.34 8.84
CA GLN A 222 -7.03 -2.61 7.92
C GLN A 222 -6.95 -1.73 6.68
N MET A 223 -6.71 -0.43 6.86
CA MET A 223 -6.53 0.53 5.77
C MET A 223 -5.34 0.16 4.88
N LEU A 224 -4.17 -0.13 5.46
CA LEU A 224 -2.98 -0.53 4.70
C LEU A 224 -3.22 -1.81 3.90
N VAL A 225 -3.80 -2.83 4.51
CA VAL A 225 -4.07 -4.11 3.85
C VAL A 225 -5.07 -3.93 2.71
N ALA A 226 -6.15 -3.18 2.94
CA ALA A 226 -7.16 -2.89 1.92
C ALA A 226 -6.54 -2.14 0.72
N VAL A 227 -5.77 -1.08 0.99
CA VAL A 227 -5.12 -0.26 -0.04
C VAL A 227 -4.12 -1.08 -0.85
N LEU A 228 -3.28 -1.87 -0.19
CA LEU A 228 -2.27 -2.67 -0.88
C LEU A 228 -2.89 -3.79 -1.73
N LYS A 229 -3.95 -4.45 -1.25
CA LYS A 229 -4.72 -5.42 -2.05
C LYS A 229 -5.32 -4.75 -3.28
N ARG A 230 -5.97 -3.60 -3.09
CA ARG A 230 -6.59 -2.85 -4.19
C ARG A 230 -5.56 -2.35 -5.19
N ALA A 231 -4.47 -1.74 -4.72
CA ALA A 231 -3.38 -1.31 -5.58
C ALA A 231 -2.81 -2.48 -6.38
N ARG A 232 -2.61 -3.64 -5.74
CA ARG A 232 -2.12 -4.83 -6.44
C ARG A 232 -3.07 -5.29 -7.54
N GLN A 233 -4.39 -5.32 -7.29
CA GLN A 233 -5.39 -5.66 -8.31
C GLN A 233 -5.30 -4.71 -9.52
N LEU A 234 -5.23 -3.40 -9.27
CA LEU A 234 -5.18 -2.39 -10.33
C LEU A 234 -3.85 -2.37 -11.10
N GLN A 235 -2.75 -2.74 -10.43
CA GLN A 235 -1.40 -2.64 -10.99
C GLN A 235 -0.85 -3.96 -11.52
N THR A 236 -1.54 -5.09 -11.32
CA THR A 236 -1.22 -6.35 -11.97
C THR A 236 -1.73 -6.25 -13.40
N PRO A 237 -0.86 -6.37 -14.42
CA PRO A 237 -1.32 -6.38 -15.79
C PRO A 237 -2.22 -7.59 -15.97
N ASP A 238 -3.52 -7.38 -16.17
CA ASP A 238 -4.42 -8.43 -16.65
C ASP A 238 -4.12 -8.65 -18.15
N ASN A 239 -2.87 -9.06 -18.43
CA ASN A 239 -2.28 -9.20 -19.76
C ASN A 239 -2.63 -10.56 -20.36
N SER A 240 -3.91 -10.86 -20.38
CA SER A 240 -4.41 -11.71 -21.44
C SER A 240 -5.67 -11.03 -21.94
N PRO A 241 -5.71 -10.54 -23.20
CA PRO A 241 -6.97 -10.48 -23.89
C PRO A 241 -7.58 -11.87 -23.67
N LYS A 242 -8.70 -11.96 -22.95
CA LYS A 242 -9.45 -13.20 -22.92
C LYS A 242 -9.65 -13.53 -24.38
N LYS A 243 -8.96 -14.56 -24.90
CA LYS A 243 -9.08 -15.00 -26.29
C LYS A 243 -10.58 -14.95 -26.56
N ALA A 244 -11.02 -14.05 -27.45
CA ALA A 244 -12.41 -14.04 -27.87
C ALA A 244 -12.67 -15.48 -28.28
N LYS A 245 -13.61 -16.16 -27.60
CA LYS A 245 -13.93 -17.55 -27.94
C LYS A 245 -14.19 -17.53 -29.43
N ALA A 246 -13.29 -18.15 -30.21
CA ALA A 246 -13.46 -18.23 -31.64
C ALA A 246 -14.86 -18.82 -31.82
N PHE A 247 -15.73 -18.07 -32.51
CA PHE A 247 -17.06 -18.52 -32.83
C PHE A 247 -16.86 -19.80 -33.67
N VAL A 248 -17.08 -20.96 -33.06
CA VAL A 248 -17.09 -22.23 -33.78
C VAL A 248 -18.45 -22.25 -34.47
N PRO A 249 -18.53 -22.08 -35.79
CA PRO A 249 -19.81 -22.22 -36.47
C PRO A 249 -20.26 -23.65 -36.29
N CYS A 250 -21.46 -23.85 -35.72
CA CYS A 250 -22.10 -25.15 -35.71
C CYS A 250 -22.38 -25.54 -37.17
N HIS A 251 -21.55 -26.41 -37.75
CA HIS A 251 -21.90 -27.08 -38.98
C HIS A 251 -23.11 -27.98 -38.69
N HIS A 252 -24.29 -27.54 -39.13
CA HIS A 252 -25.44 -28.40 -39.30
C HIS A 252 -25.11 -29.35 -40.45
N TYR A 253 -24.88 -30.62 -40.13
CA TYR A 253 -24.93 -31.69 -41.11
C TYR A 253 -26.38 -31.83 -41.56
N ALA A 254 -26.62 -31.60 -42.85
CA ALA A 254 -27.83 -31.99 -43.56
C ALA A 254 -27.63 -33.40 -44.14
#